data_AF-A0A134BX65-F1
#
_entry.id   AF-A0A134BX65-F1
#
_cell.length_a   1.000
_cell.length_b   1.000
_cell.length_c   1.000
_cell.angle_alpha   90.00
_cell.angle_beta   90.00
_cell.angle_gamma   90.00
#
_symmetry.space_group_name_H-M   'P 1'
#
loop_
_entity.id
_entity.type
_entity.pdbx_description
1 polymer ?
#
loop_
_entity_poly.entity_id
_entity_poly.type
_entity_poly.pdbx_seq_one_letter_code
_entity_poly.pdbx_strand_id
1 'polypeptide(L)' 'MRIVLGADHIVVLDGGTVSEQGTPEELMAHNGTFAQMVRLQQENKA' A
#
# COMPACT_ATOMS: atom_id res chain seq x y z
N MET A 1 -9.10 8.84 3.28
CA MET A 1 -7.74 8.32 3.04
C MET A 1 -7.00 9.41 2.27
N ARG A 2 -6.42 10.39 2.96
CA ARG A 2 -5.70 11.49 2.28
C ARG A 2 -4.19 11.42 2.47
N ILE A 3 -3.72 10.66 3.46
CA ILE A 3 -2.34 10.75 3.92
C ILE A 3 -1.44 9.64 3.36
N VAL A 4 -1.97 8.45 3.04
CA VAL A 4 -1.16 7.32 2.54
C VAL A 4 -0.91 7.39 1.03
N LEU A 5 -1.90 7.83 0.24
CA LEU A 5 -1.77 7.98 -1.23
C LEU A 5 -0.98 9.24 -1.64
N GLY A 6 -0.75 10.18 -0.72
CA GLY A 6 0.06 11.37 -0.95
C GLY A 6 1.45 11.29 -0.32
N ALA A 7 1.87 10.10 0.09
CA ALA A 7 3.20 9.89 0.63
C ALA A 7 4.20 9.70 -0.51
N ASP A 8 5.36 10.37 -0.42
CA ASP A 8 6.45 10.19 -1.39
C ASP A 8 7.05 8.78 -1.31
N HIS A 9 6.98 8.15 -0.14
CA HIS A 9 7.45 6.80 0.09
C HIS A 9 6.54 6.03 1.06
N ILE A 10 6.30 4.77 0.73
CA ILE A 10 5.52 3.81 1.50
C ILE A 10 6.41 2.60 1.81
N VAL A 11 6.27 2.08 3.02
CA VAL A 11 6.93 0.85 3.49
C VAL A 11 5.85 -0.07 4.06
N VAL A 12 5.75 -1.27 3.51
CA VAL A 12 4.88 -2.34 3.99
C VAL A 12 5.69 -3.26 4.89
N LEU A 13 5.22 -3.41 6.13
CA LEU A 13 5.78 -4.31 7.11
C LEU A 13 4.96 -5.59 7.16
N ASP A 14 5.60 -6.74 7.00
CA ASP A 14 5.01 -8.06 7.20
C ASP A 14 5.91 -8.89 8.13
N GLY A 15 5.30 -9.51 9.14
CA GLY A 15 6.02 -10.37 10.10
C GLY A 15 7.18 -9.71 10.84
N GLY A 16 7.21 -8.37 10.95
CA GLY A 16 8.33 -7.62 11.54
C GLY A 16 9.49 -7.33 10.58
N THR A 17 9.31 -7.59 9.29
CA THR A 17 10.28 -7.28 8.22
C THR A 17 9.65 -6.38 7.17
N VAL A 18 10.48 -5.63 6.44
CA VAL A 18 10.02 -4.84 5.30
C VAL A 18 9.74 -5.79 4.15
N SER A 19 8.46 -5.93 3.79
CA SER A 19 8.01 -6.79 2.69
C SER A 19 8.11 -6.06 1.36
N GLU A 20 7.67 -4.80 1.32
CA GLU A 20 7.70 -3.95 0.12
C GLU A 20 7.96 -2.49 0.50
N GLN A 21 8.68 -1.76 -0.35
CA GLN A 21 8.92 -0.32 -0.16
C GLN A 21 9.01 0.36 -1.52
N GLY A 22 8.52 1.60 -1.61
CA GLY A 22 8.53 2.36 -2.86
C GLY A 22 7.52 3.50 -2.84
N THR A 23 7.34 4.14 -3.98
CA THR A 23 6.26 5.12 -4.15
C THR A 23 4.89 4.41 -4.18
N PRO A 24 3.78 5.12 -3.89
CA PRO A 24 2.45 4.53 -4.00
C PRO A 24 2.15 3.99 -5.40
N GLU A 25 2.64 4.68 -6.44
CA GLU A 25 2.43 4.29 -7.84
C GLU A 25 3.17 2.98 -8.17
N GLU A 26 4.42 2.85 -7.73
CA GLU A 26 5.20 1.63 -7.89
C GLU A 26 4.53 0.45 -7.14
N LEU A 27 4.20 0.63 -5.86
CA LEU A 27 3.58 -0.45 -5.07
C LEU A 27 2.20 -0.86 -5.60
N MET A 28 1.46 0.05 -6.21
CA MET A 28 0.20 -0.26 -6.91
C MET A 28 0.45 -1.02 -8.21
N ALA A 29 1.46 -0.64 -8.99
CA ALA A 29 1.82 -1.32 -10.23
C ALA A 29 2.36 -2.74 -9.99
N HIS A 30 3.08 -2.95 -8.90
CA HIS A 30 3.58 -4.25 -8.47
C HIS A 30 2.47 -5.22 -8.06
N ASN A 31 1.24 -4.73 -7.84
CA ASN A 31 0.06 -5.51 -7.47
C ASN A 31 0.31 -6.47 -6.29
N GLY A 32 1.19 -6.05 -5.38
CA GLY A 32 1.61 -6.81 -4.20
C GLY A 32 0.66 -6.64 -3.01
N THR A 33 1.22 -6.82 -1.82
CA THR A 33 0.53 -6.76 -0.52
C THR A 33 -0.10 -5.39 -0.30
N PHE A 34 0.60 -4.32 -0.69
CA PHE A 34 0.08 -2.96 -0.63
C PHE A 34 -1.19 -2.81 -1.47
N ALA A 35 -1.15 -3.23 -2.74
CA ALA A 35 -2.27 -3.08 -3.66
C ALA A 35 -3.50 -3.89 -3.20
N GLN A 36 -3.31 -5.11 -2.70
CA GLN A 36 -4.40 -5.89 -2.10
C GLN A 36 -5.00 -5.19 -0.89
N MET A 37 -4.16 -4.68 0.03
CA MET A 37 -4.64 -3.97 1.21
C MET A 37 -5.43 -2.71 0.84
N VAL A 38 -5.00 -1.97 -0.18
CA VAL A 38 -5.73 -0.79 -0.65
C VAL A 38 -7.10 -1.18 -1.25
N ARG A 39 -7.18 -2.26 -2.05
CA ARG A 39 -8.45 -2.75 -2.61
C ARG A 39 -9.43 -3.16 -1.50
N LEU A 40 -8.98 -3.95 -0.52
CA LEU A 40 -9.81 -4.38 0.62
C LEU A 40 -10.31 -3.20 1.46
N GLN A 41 -9.51 -2.15 1.62
CA GLN A 41 -9.94 -0.92 2.31
C GLN A 41 -10.89 -0.04 1.49
N GLN A 42 -10.84 -0.12 0.15
CA GLN A 42 -11.81 0.55 -0.71
C GLN A 42 -13.17 -0.15 -0.65
N GLU A 43 -13.19 -1.47 -0.59
CA GLU A 43 -14.42 -2.28 -0.49
C GLU A 43 -15.16 -2.08 0.84
N ASN A 44 -14.45 -1.90 1.95
CA ASN A 44 -15.06 -1.63 3.27
C ASN A 44 -15.64 -0.21 3.44
N LYS A 45 -15.60 0.63 2.41
CA LYS A 45 -16.25 1.96 2.40
C LYS A 45 -17.59 2.00 1.67
N ALA A 46 -18.07 0.85 1.19
CA ALA A 46 -19.41 0.70 0.62
C ALA A 46 -20.47 0.52 1.71
#